data_AF-A0A954Y1K4-F1
#
_entry.id   AF-A0A954Y1K4-F1
#
_cell.length_a   1.000
_cell.length_b   1.000
_cell.length_c   1.000
_cell.angle_alpha   90.00
_cell.angle_beta   90.00
_cell.angle_gamma   90.00
#
_symmetry.space_group_name_H-M   'P 1'
#
loop_
_entity.id
_entity.type
_entity.pdbx_description
1 polymer ?
#
loop_
_entity_poly.entity_id
_entity_poly.type
_entity_poly.pdbx_seq_one_letter_code
_entity_poly.pdbx_strand_id
1 'polypeptide(L)'
;MDDSDPVLSNAETVEAPPGALQRLTGLNGPEFATERPAADPDSSDRSGSNTLLRQSARRRVALVEGSSPHMSAETRALLRRRLRIVACLLLGGFSVFLLWSLIAFPITEHVKEQRLALFVSHVGVVLMLALLARKLCAKCDMSLPMLRGAEALVFGVPAAFFVMLNYEKIKACAILADGHAHIPNVVGAWALLIFCYALLVPNRWRRAAVVLGVMGAAPIAVLAVAYFRLPQFAAMTHLKEFSGLLTEHLLMMAISVVVAVVGVHSINSLRHEAFVAKQLGQYRLKKLLGSGGMGEVYLAEHQMMKRPCAIKVIRPEKAGDPKVLARFEREVRATAKLSHWNSIDIYDYGRTDDGTFYYVMEFLPGHNLGELVELHGPLPAARIVHLMRQVCDALAEAHEQGLIHRDIKPA
;
A
#
# COMPACT_ATOMS: atom_id res chain seq x y z
N MET A 1 21.56 -23.88 -32.36
CA MET A 1 21.79 -23.10 -33.59
C MET A 1 20.59 -22.21 -33.72
N ASP A 2 20.58 -20.96 -33.31
CA ASP A 2 21.65 -20.00 -33.03
C ASP A 2 21.04 -19.00 -32.04
N ASP A 3 21.67 -18.76 -30.89
CA ASP A 3 21.16 -17.86 -29.84
C ASP A 3 22.33 -16.99 -29.40
N SER A 4 22.48 -15.86 -30.09
CA SER A 4 23.50 -14.85 -29.80
C SER A 4 22.82 -13.52 -29.55
N ASP A 5 22.73 -13.17 -28.26
CA ASP A 5 22.34 -11.87 -27.74
C ASP A 5 23.31 -10.77 -28.24
N PRO A 6 22.85 -9.69 -28.88
CA PRO A 6 23.71 -8.67 -29.47
C PRO A 6 24.25 -7.62 -28.47
N VAL A 7 24.17 -7.87 -27.15
CA VAL A 7 24.46 -6.87 -26.12
C VAL A 7 25.91 -6.93 -25.57
N LEU A 8 26.73 -7.89 -26.02
CA LEU A 8 28.08 -8.11 -25.48
C LEU A 8 29.26 -7.70 -26.38
N SER A 9 29.07 -6.94 -27.47
CA SER A 9 30.19 -6.65 -28.39
C SER A 9 31.07 -5.43 -28.03
N ASN A 10 30.81 -4.70 -26.94
CA ASN A 10 31.55 -3.45 -26.63
C ASN A 10 32.23 -3.45 -25.25
N ALA A 11 32.77 -4.58 -24.81
CA ALA A 11 33.71 -4.59 -23.68
C ALA A 11 35.13 -4.27 -24.21
N GLU A 12 35.49 -2.98 -24.24
CA GLU A 12 36.90 -2.59 -24.31
C GLU A 12 37.60 -3.07 -23.03
N THR A 13 38.47 -4.08 -23.17
CA THR A 13 39.41 -4.48 -22.13
C THR A 13 40.44 -3.37 -21.94
N VAL A 14 40.35 -2.66 -20.82
CA VAL A 14 41.38 -1.71 -20.39
C VAL A 14 42.50 -2.50 -19.70
N GLU A 15 43.68 -2.58 -20.32
CA GLU A 15 44.88 -3.14 -19.69
C GLU A 15 45.29 -2.29 -18.48
N ALA A 16 45.58 -2.96 -17.36
CA ALA A 16 46.08 -2.30 -16.16
C ALA A 16 47.48 -1.69 -16.42
N PRO A 17 47.78 -0.48 -15.89
CA PRO A 17 49.08 0.14 -16.07
C PRO A 17 50.21 -0.72 -15.49
N PRO A 18 51.39 -0.77 -16.13
CA PRO A 18 52.54 -1.51 -15.62
C PRO A 18 52.89 -1.09 -14.19
N GLY A 19 52.99 -2.05 -13.27
CA GLY A 19 53.34 -1.82 -11.86
C GLY A 19 52.18 -1.77 -10.86
N ALA A 20 50.92 -1.97 -11.29
CA ALA A 20 49.78 -2.08 -10.37
C ALA A 20 49.93 -3.26 -9.37
N LEU A 21 50.52 -4.37 -9.80
CA LEU A 21 50.79 -5.54 -8.96
C LEU A 21 51.97 -5.35 -7.98
N GLN A 22 52.94 -4.48 -8.28
CA GLN A 22 54.09 -4.22 -7.40
C GLN A 22 53.75 -3.34 -6.20
N ARG A 23 52.65 -2.58 -6.26
CA ARG A 23 52.14 -1.82 -5.10
C ARG A 23 51.41 -2.70 -4.07
N LEU A 24 50.95 -3.89 -4.47
CA LEU A 24 50.29 -4.85 -3.59
C LEU A 24 51.28 -5.76 -2.83
N THR A 25 52.52 -5.88 -3.29
CA THR A 25 53.53 -6.77 -2.70
C THR A 25 54.44 -6.10 -1.65
N GLY A 26 54.34 -4.78 -1.46
CA GLY A 26 55.16 -4.01 -0.51
C GLY A 26 54.79 -4.13 0.97
N LEU A 27 53.80 -4.95 1.35
CA LEU A 27 53.35 -5.09 2.75
C LEU A 27 54.00 -6.26 3.51
N ASN A 28 55.00 -6.94 2.92
CA ASN A 28 55.69 -8.09 3.53
C ASN A 28 57.19 -7.81 3.80
N GLY A 29 57.51 -6.65 4.39
CA GLY A 29 58.85 -6.35 4.92
C GLY A 29 58.97 -6.64 6.43
N PRO A 30 60.14 -7.02 6.97
CA PRO A 30 60.29 -7.54 8.33
C PRO A 30 60.34 -6.46 9.44
N GLU A 31 59.80 -5.26 9.23
CA GLU A 31 59.90 -4.15 10.20
C GLU A 31 58.84 -4.13 11.33
N PHE A 32 58.01 -5.16 11.43
CA PHE A 32 57.11 -5.34 12.59
C PHE A 32 57.44 -6.62 13.36
N ALA A 33 58.67 -6.71 13.85
CA ALA A 33 59.04 -7.64 14.90
C ALA A 33 59.38 -6.88 16.19
N THR A 34 58.52 -7.06 17.19
CA THR A 34 58.79 -6.91 18.63
C THR A 34 59.37 -5.58 19.14
N GLU A 35 58.51 -4.73 19.69
CA GLU A 35 58.84 -3.92 20.87
C GLU A 35 57.58 -3.70 21.71
N ARG A 36 57.55 -4.24 22.94
CA ARG A 36 56.57 -3.89 23.97
C ARG A 36 57.03 -2.58 24.61
N PRO A 37 56.18 -1.54 24.75
CA PRO A 37 56.55 -0.41 25.59
C PRO A 37 56.54 -0.85 27.05
N ALA A 38 57.59 -0.47 27.78
CA ALA A 38 57.71 -0.67 29.21
C ALA A 38 56.54 -0.01 29.96
N ALA A 39 56.13 -0.64 31.07
CA ALA A 39 55.09 -0.15 31.96
C ALA A 39 55.49 1.18 32.60
N ASP A 40 54.64 2.20 32.45
CA ASP A 40 54.72 3.48 33.13
C ASP A 40 53.99 3.37 34.50
N PRO A 41 54.65 3.64 35.65
CA PRO A 41 54.11 3.31 36.97
C PRO A 41 53.26 4.45 37.57
N ASP A 42 52.39 5.09 36.80
CA ASP A 42 51.41 6.04 37.36
C ASP A 42 50.06 6.01 36.65
N SER A 43 49.26 4.99 36.96
CA SER A 43 47.93 4.75 36.38
C SER A 43 46.80 4.93 37.39
N SER A 44 46.87 5.93 38.26
CA SER A 44 45.85 6.16 39.29
C SER A 44 44.69 7.09 38.89
N ASP A 45 44.71 7.76 37.73
CA ASP A 45 43.70 8.80 37.40
C ASP A 45 42.78 8.52 36.18
N ARG A 46 42.77 7.30 35.63
CA ARG A 46 41.88 6.95 34.49
C ARG A 46 40.46 6.49 34.87
N SER A 47 40.14 6.39 36.16
CA SER A 47 38.82 5.94 36.63
C SER A 47 37.76 7.05 36.60
N GLY A 48 38.15 8.32 36.81
CA GLY A 48 37.24 9.47 36.80
C GLY A 48 36.68 9.79 35.41
N SER A 49 37.52 9.72 34.37
CA SER A 49 37.15 10.09 32.99
C SER A 49 36.13 9.13 32.36
N ASN A 50 36.28 7.82 32.59
CA ASN A 50 35.35 6.81 32.08
C ASN A 50 33.97 6.88 32.75
N THR A 51 33.92 7.34 34.00
CA THR A 51 32.69 7.46 34.79
C THR A 51 31.91 8.73 34.39
N LEU A 52 32.62 9.82 34.08
CA LEU A 52 32.03 11.06 33.56
C LEU A 52 31.52 10.92 32.12
N LEU A 53 32.22 10.18 31.25
CA LEU A 53 31.75 9.80 29.91
C LEU A 53 30.51 8.90 29.94
N ARG A 54 30.46 7.94 30.88
CA ARG A 54 29.26 7.10 31.09
C ARG A 54 28.09 7.86 31.70
N GLN A 55 28.34 8.89 32.52
CA GLN A 55 27.29 9.74 33.10
C GLN A 55 26.76 10.79 32.12
N SER A 56 27.61 11.34 31.23
CA SER A 56 27.17 12.28 30.19
C SER A 56 26.31 11.60 29.12
N ALA A 57 26.59 10.34 28.79
CA ALA A 57 25.77 9.55 27.87
C ALA A 57 24.38 9.14 28.43
N ARG A 58 24.20 9.17 29.76
CA ARG A 58 22.93 8.77 30.42
C ARG A 58 21.94 9.91 30.63
N ARG A 59 22.36 11.19 30.55
CA ARG A 59 21.44 12.33 30.72
C ARG A 59 21.09 12.96 29.37
N ARG A 60 19.87 12.67 28.92
CA ARG A 60 19.16 13.14 27.71
C ARG A 60 19.33 12.27 26.45
N VAL A 61 18.90 11.02 26.54
CA VAL A 61 18.36 10.32 25.37
C VAL A 61 17.01 9.75 25.77
N ALA A 62 15.94 10.49 25.46
CA ALA A 62 14.62 9.90 25.43
C ALA A 62 14.61 8.89 24.27
N LEU A 63 14.46 7.61 24.61
CA LEU A 63 14.18 6.54 23.66
C LEU A 63 12.96 6.96 22.84
N VAL A 64 13.17 7.22 21.55
CA VAL A 64 12.07 7.23 20.57
C VAL A 64 12.21 5.92 19.83
N GLU A 65 11.46 4.92 20.29
CA GLU A 65 11.33 3.62 19.63
C GLU A 65 10.98 3.82 18.15
N GLY A 66 11.90 3.40 17.29
CA GLY A 66 11.66 3.27 15.86
C GLY A 66 10.83 2.02 15.62
N SER A 67 9.53 2.05 15.93
CA SER A 67 8.65 0.90 15.79
C SER A 67 7.49 1.20 14.83
N SER A 68 7.77 1.40 13.54
CA SER A 68 6.82 1.26 12.43
C SER A 68 5.31 1.52 12.69
N PRO A 69 4.86 2.65 13.29
CA PRO A 69 3.43 2.89 13.53
C PRO A 69 2.78 3.64 12.35
N HIS A 70 3.57 4.44 11.63
CA HIS A 70 3.13 5.42 10.64
C HIS A 70 2.55 4.81 9.35
N MET A 71 3.15 3.72 8.83
CA MET A 71 2.63 3.05 7.63
C MET A 71 1.22 2.48 7.83
N SER A 72 0.92 2.02 9.05
CA SER A 72 -0.43 1.56 9.40
C SER A 72 -1.41 2.73 9.48
N ALA A 73 -1.01 3.89 10.02
CA ALA A 73 -1.84 5.09 10.16
C ALA A 73 -2.23 5.71 8.82
N GLU A 74 -1.34 5.62 7.84
CA GLU A 74 -1.48 6.28 6.54
C GLU A 74 -2.34 5.48 5.56
N THR A 75 -2.17 4.14 5.54
CA THR A 75 -3.08 3.23 4.83
C THR A 75 -4.52 3.38 5.36
N ARG A 76 -4.65 3.65 6.67
CA ARG A 76 -5.93 3.94 7.34
C ARG A 76 -6.53 5.26 6.88
N ALA A 77 -5.74 6.33 6.74
CA ALA A 77 -6.22 7.64 6.30
C ALA A 77 -6.78 7.62 4.86
N LEU A 78 -6.08 6.98 3.92
CA LEU A 78 -6.55 6.81 2.54
C LEU A 78 -7.85 5.99 2.47
N LEU A 79 -7.87 4.83 3.14
CA LEU A 79 -9.05 3.98 3.20
C LEU A 79 -10.24 4.74 3.81
N ARG A 80 -10.00 5.48 4.90
CA ARG A 80 -11.01 6.33 5.54
C ARG A 80 -11.58 7.38 4.60
N ARG A 81 -10.71 8.13 3.89
CA ARG A 81 -11.15 9.19 2.96
C ARG A 81 -12.05 8.62 1.86
N ARG A 82 -11.68 7.46 1.30
CA ARG A 82 -12.47 6.81 0.25
C ARG A 82 -13.76 6.21 0.79
N LEU A 83 -13.72 5.54 1.95
CA LEU A 83 -14.93 5.06 2.62
C LEU A 83 -15.90 6.19 2.95
N ARG A 84 -15.39 7.37 3.31
CA ARG A 84 -16.22 8.57 3.51
C ARG A 84 -16.93 8.98 2.22
N ILE A 85 -16.19 9.06 1.10
CA ILE A 85 -16.78 9.41 -0.21
C ILE A 85 -17.87 8.40 -0.57
N VAL A 86 -17.59 7.10 -0.44
CA VAL A 86 -18.55 6.03 -0.70
C VAL A 86 -19.78 6.17 0.20
N ALA A 87 -19.58 6.35 1.51
CA ALA A 87 -20.68 6.48 2.46
C ALA A 87 -21.59 7.67 2.11
N CYS A 88 -21.02 8.81 1.69
CA CYS A 88 -21.79 9.96 1.23
C CYS A 88 -22.54 9.69 -0.07
N LEU A 89 -21.91 9.03 -1.05
CA LEU A 89 -22.54 8.68 -2.33
C LEU A 89 -23.71 7.71 -2.12
N LEU A 90 -23.50 6.65 -1.34
CA LEU A 90 -24.55 5.69 -1.00
C LEU A 90 -25.64 6.36 -0.17
N LEU A 91 -25.29 7.22 0.80
CA LEU A 91 -26.28 7.97 1.58
C LEU A 91 -27.18 8.82 0.66
N GLY A 92 -26.59 9.54 -0.29
CA GLY A 92 -27.34 10.33 -1.27
C GLY A 92 -28.28 9.45 -2.10
N GLY A 93 -27.77 8.36 -2.68
CA GLY A 93 -28.57 7.43 -3.48
C GLY A 93 -29.72 6.79 -2.68
N PHE A 94 -29.45 6.29 -1.48
CA PHE A 94 -30.45 5.67 -0.61
C PHE A 94 -31.48 6.69 -0.10
N SER A 95 -31.08 7.93 0.14
CA SER A 95 -32.00 9.00 0.55
C SER A 95 -32.94 9.40 -0.60
N VAL A 96 -32.41 9.55 -1.82
CA VAL A 96 -33.23 9.79 -3.02
C VAL A 96 -34.19 8.62 -3.25
N PHE A 97 -33.72 7.38 -3.07
CA PHE A 97 -34.58 6.20 -3.19
C PHE A 97 -35.69 6.18 -2.13
N LEU A 98 -35.39 6.56 -0.88
CA LEU A 98 -36.40 6.64 0.19
C LEU A 98 -37.43 7.74 -0.10
N LEU A 99 -36.97 8.92 -0.52
CA LEU A 99 -37.83 10.04 -0.92
C LEU A 99 -38.75 9.65 -2.06
N TRP A 100 -38.21 9.00 -3.10
CA TRP A 100 -39.01 8.50 -4.21
C TRP A 100 -40.07 7.49 -3.74
N SER A 101 -39.72 6.58 -2.82
CA SER A 101 -40.69 5.63 -2.24
C SER A 101 -41.83 6.34 -1.50
N LEU A 102 -41.51 7.38 -0.72
CA LEU A 102 -42.50 8.17 0.02
C LEU A 102 -43.42 9.02 -0.88
N ILE A 103 -42.93 9.42 -2.06
CA ILE A 103 -43.75 10.12 -3.07
C ILE A 103 -44.64 9.13 -3.82
N ALA A 104 -44.10 7.97 -4.19
CA ALA A 104 -44.79 6.97 -4.99
C ALA A 104 -45.87 6.23 -4.19
N PHE A 105 -45.71 6.07 -2.88
CA PHE A 105 -46.66 5.40 -2.02
C PHE A 105 -46.96 6.23 -0.77
N PRO A 106 -48.22 6.45 -0.38
CA PRO A 106 -48.53 7.17 0.85
C PRO A 106 -47.99 6.43 2.08
N ILE A 107 -47.73 7.16 3.17
CA ILE A 107 -47.15 6.60 4.40
C ILE A 107 -48.02 5.47 4.96
N THR A 108 -49.34 5.56 4.82
CA THR A 108 -50.30 4.53 5.24
C THR A 108 -50.05 3.18 4.57
N GLU A 109 -49.59 3.15 3.31
CA GLU A 109 -49.22 1.92 2.59
C GLU A 109 -47.89 1.33 3.09
N HIS A 110 -46.98 2.17 3.59
CA HIS A 110 -45.71 1.71 4.15
C HIS A 110 -45.86 1.09 5.54
N VAL A 111 -46.88 1.52 6.30
CA VAL A 111 -47.14 1.05 7.67
C VAL A 111 -47.97 -0.25 7.68
N LYS A 112 -48.43 -0.74 6.52
CA LYS A 112 -49.02 -2.07 6.41
C LYS A 112 -47.99 -3.15 6.77
N GLU A 113 -48.43 -4.18 7.49
CA GLU A 113 -47.59 -5.26 8.03
C GLU A 113 -46.66 -5.89 6.97
N GLN A 114 -47.14 -6.00 5.72
CA GLN A 114 -46.38 -6.56 4.60
C GLN A 114 -45.21 -5.69 4.11
N ARG A 115 -45.22 -4.36 4.34
CA ARG A 115 -44.18 -3.43 3.85
C ARG A 115 -43.39 -2.75 4.96
N LEU A 116 -43.85 -2.83 6.20
CA LEU A 116 -43.24 -2.19 7.35
C LEU A 116 -41.77 -2.57 7.53
N ALA A 117 -41.45 -3.87 7.44
CA ALA A 117 -40.09 -4.35 7.63
C ALA A 117 -39.10 -3.78 6.59
N LEU A 118 -39.54 -3.64 5.34
CA LEU A 118 -38.73 -3.10 4.25
C LEU A 118 -38.53 -1.59 4.40
N PHE A 119 -39.59 -0.87 4.78
CA PHE A 119 -39.52 0.57 5.06
C PHE A 119 -38.59 0.88 6.24
N VAL A 120 -38.74 0.17 7.37
CA VAL A 120 -37.88 0.32 8.56
C VAL A 120 -36.43 -0.01 8.22
N SER A 121 -36.18 -1.05 7.43
CA SER A 121 -34.83 -1.40 6.98
C SER A 121 -34.21 -0.32 6.09
N HIS A 122 -34.98 0.30 5.18
CA HIS A 122 -34.49 1.40 4.34
C HIS A 122 -34.11 2.62 5.17
N VAL A 123 -34.99 3.04 6.09
CA VAL A 123 -34.70 4.13 7.04
C VAL A 123 -33.45 3.79 7.87
N GLY A 124 -33.33 2.54 8.33
CA GLY A 124 -32.16 2.05 9.05
C GLY A 124 -30.86 2.16 8.24
N VAL A 125 -30.86 1.81 6.96
CA VAL A 125 -29.70 1.95 6.06
C VAL A 125 -29.29 3.42 5.94
N VAL A 126 -30.25 4.32 5.70
CA VAL A 126 -30.00 5.77 5.55
C VAL A 126 -29.40 6.35 6.84
N LEU A 127 -29.99 6.05 8.00
CA LEU A 127 -29.49 6.52 9.29
C LEU A 127 -28.08 5.96 9.59
N MET A 128 -27.84 4.68 9.32
CA MET A 128 -26.56 4.05 9.53
C MET A 128 -25.47 4.65 8.62
N LEU A 129 -25.76 4.88 7.34
CA LEU A 129 -24.84 5.54 6.40
C LEU A 129 -24.55 6.98 6.83
N ALA A 130 -25.55 7.72 7.32
CA ALA A 130 -25.36 9.07 7.85
C ALA A 130 -24.45 9.08 9.09
N LEU A 131 -24.67 8.15 10.03
CA LEU A 131 -23.83 7.99 11.22
C LEU A 131 -22.39 7.63 10.85
N LEU A 132 -22.20 6.71 9.89
CA LEU A 132 -20.86 6.34 9.42
C LEU A 132 -20.17 7.48 8.67
N ALA A 133 -20.88 8.18 7.77
CA ALA A 133 -20.33 9.34 7.07
C ALA A 133 -19.86 10.40 8.07
N ARG A 134 -20.68 10.72 9.07
CA ARG A 134 -20.32 11.64 10.16
C ARG A 134 -19.10 11.15 10.97
N LYS A 135 -19.06 9.87 11.34
CA LYS A 135 -17.95 9.27 12.09
C LYS A 135 -16.65 9.22 11.29
N LEU A 136 -16.74 8.98 9.99
CA LEU A 136 -15.60 8.99 9.07
C LEU A 136 -15.10 10.42 8.79
N CYS A 137 -15.96 11.45 8.94
CA CYS A 137 -15.57 12.87 8.91
C CYS A 137 -14.87 13.35 10.20
N ALA A 138 -15.15 12.72 11.35
CA ALA A 138 -14.58 13.14 12.62
C ALA A 138 -13.04 13.00 12.63
N LYS A 139 -12.32 13.91 13.29
CA LYS A 139 -10.85 13.90 13.41
C LYS A 139 -10.28 12.74 14.25
N CYS A 140 -11.09 11.79 14.71
CA CYS A 140 -10.65 10.68 15.57
C CYS A 140 -9.78 9.68 14.80
N ASP A 141 -8.60 9.30 15.28
CA ASP A 141 -7.83 8.22 14.64
C ASP A 141 -8.55 6.87 14.78
N MET A 142 -8.97 6.29 13.66
CA MET A 142 -9.60 4.97 13.62
C MET A 142 -8.54 3.89 13.41
N SER A 143 -8.67 2.75 14.07
CA SER A 143 -7.82 1.58 13.84
C SER A 143 -8.17 0.89 12.51
N LEU A 144 -7.25 0.08 11.96
CA LEU A 144 -7.48 -0.63 10.69
C LEU A 144 -8.63 -1.64 10.79
N PRO A 145 -8.77 -2.42 11.88
CA PRO A 145 -9.93 -3.30 12.06
C PRO A 145 -11.25 -2.53 12.06
N MET A 146 -11.28 -1.35 12.71
CA MET A 146 -12.46 -0.51 12.78
C MET A 146 -12.84 0.09 11.41
N LEU A 147 -11.85 0.42 10.57
CA LEU A 147 -12.10 0.84 9.18
C LEU A 147 -12.57 -0.31 8.30
N ARG A 148 -12.07 -1.54 8.50
CA ARG A 148 -12.58 -2.73 7.80
C ARG A 148 -13.99 -3.10 8.27
N GLY A 149 -14.31 -2.88 9.56
CA GLY A 149 -15.68 -2.94 10.05
C GLY A 149 -16.58 -1.89 9.41
N ALA A 150 -16.10 -0.65 9.27
CA ALA A 150 -16.83 0.39 8.55
C ALA A 150 -17.03 0.05 7.06
N GLU A 151 -16.02 -0.50 6.38
CA GLU A 151 -16.14 -1.04 5.01
C GLU A 151 -17.24 -2.10 4.93
N ALA A 152 -17.21 -3.09 5.84
CA ALA A 152 -18.22 -4.14 5.88
C ALA A 152 -19.63 -3.59 6.13
N LEU A 153 -19.79 -2.55 6.95
CA LEU A 153 -21.09 -1.92 7.18
C LEU A 153 -21.55 -1.08 5.97
N VAL A 154 -20.65 -0.27 5.39
CA VAL A 154 -20.96 0.62 4.25
C VAL A 154 -21.45 -0.17 3.04
N PHE A 155 -20.92 -1.37 2.80
CA PHE A 155 -21.35 -2.21 1.68
C PHE A 155 -22.32 -3.33 2.08
N GLY A 156 -22.09 -3.96 3.23
CA GLY A 156 -22.86 -5.12 3.68
C GLY A 156 -24.28 -4.81 4.09
N VAL A 157 -24.54 -3.67 4.75
CA VAL A 157 -25.91 -3.30 5.14
C VAL A 157 -26.76 -2.89 3.93
N PRO A 158 -26.29 -2.04 2.99
CA PRO A 158 -26.96 -1.84 1.70
C PRO A 158 -27.19 -3.14 0.91
N ALA A 159 -26.20 -4.05 0.89
CA ALA A 159 -26.34 -5.35 0.24
C ALA A 159 -27.44 -6.20 0.90
N ALA A 160 -27.47 -6.27 2.24
CA ALA A 160 -28.51 -6.99 2.97
C ALA A 160 -29.91 -6.41 2.70
N PHE A 161 -30.03 -5.09 2.64
CA PHE A 161 -31.26 -4.42 2.26
C PHE A 161 -31.68 -4.77 0.82
N PHE A 162 -30.76 -4.76 -0.14
CA PHE A 162 -31.10 -5.15 -1.51
C PHE A 162 -31.45 -6.64 -1.64
N VAL A 163 -30.87 -7.52 -0.83
CA VAL A 163 -31.27 -8.93 -0.72
C VAL A 163 -32.72 -9.05 -0.24
N MET A 164 -33.06 -8.34 0.85
CA MET A 164 -34.42 -8.30 1.38
C MET A 164 -35.41 -7.70 0.37
N LEU A 165 -35.04 -6.58 -0.26
CA LEU A 165 -35.83 -5.92 -1.30
C LEU A 165 -36.10 -6.85 -2.48
N ASN A 166 -35.09 -7.60 -2.92
CA ASN A 166 -35.22 -8.56 -4.02
C ASN A 166 -36.18 -9.70 -3.62
N TYR A 167 -36.00 -10.29 -2.44
CA TYR A 167 -36.88 -11.35 -1.96
C TYR A 167 -38.35 -10.91 -1.84
N GLU A 168 -38.62 -9.75 -1.23
CA GLU A 168 -39.99 -9.23 -1.09
C GLU A 168 -40.62 -8.88 -2.45
N LYS A 169 -39.82 -8.37 -3.40
CA LYS A 169 -40.27 -8.12 -4.76
C LYS A 169 -40.63 -9.41 -5.51
N ILE A 170 -39.82 -10.46 -5.36
CA ILE A 170 -40.13 -11.78 -5.93
C ILE A 170 -41.42 -12.33 -5.32
N LYS A 171 -41.56 -12.26 -3.99
CA LYS A 171 -42.74 -12.73 -3.27
C LYS A 171 -44.02 -11.98 -3.70
N ALA A 172 -43.96 -10.65 -3.80
CA ALA A 172 -45.09 -9.85 -4.25
C ALA A 172 -45.49 -10.19 -5.69
N CYS A 173 -44.51 -10.30 -6.60
CA CYS A 173 -44.72 -10.70 -7.98
C CYS A 173 -45.37 -12.10 -8.05
N ALA A 174 -44.94 -13.01 -7.18
CA ALA A 174 -45.44 -14.37 -7.17
C ALA A 174 -46.94 -14.50 -6.80
N ILE A 175 -47.47 -13.51 -6.09
CA ILE A 175 -48.87 -13.47 -5.64
C ILE A 175 -49.77 -12.74 -6.67
N LEU A 176 -49.21 -11.80 -7.44
CA LEU A 176 -49.91 -10.88 -8.35
C LEU A 176 -50.13 -11.45 -9.77
N ALA A 177 -50.15 -12.77 -9.95
CA ALA A 177 -50.15 -13.43 -11.28
C ALA A 177 -51.46 -13.27 -12.08
N ASP A 178 -51.86 -12.03 -12.39
CA ASP A 178 -52.99 -11.65 -13.26
C ASP A 178 -52.57 -11.49 -14.74
N GLY A 179 -51.60 -12.29 -15.19
CA GLY A 179 -51.24 -12.40 -16.63
C GLY A 179 -50.18 -11.44 -17.18
N HIS A 180 -49.70 -10.45 -16.41
CA HIS A 180 -48.63 -9.50 -16.82
C HIS A 180 -47.55 -9.29 -15.74
N ALA A 181 -47.11 -10.38 -15.09
CA ALA A 181 -46.08 -10.29 -14.05
C ALA A 181 -44.69 -10.07 -14.68
N HIS A 182 -44.02 -8.96 -14.35
CA HIS A 182 -42.58 -8.80 -14.61
C HIS A 182 -41.81 -9.02 -13.31
N ILE A 183 -40.75 -9.84 -13.33
CA ILE A 183 -39.87 -9.98 -12.16
C ILE A 183 -39.08 -8.68 -12.01
N PRO A 184 -39.16 -8.00 -10.86
CA PRO A 184 -38.52 -6.70 -10.70
C PRO A 184 -36.99 -6.78 -10.82
N ASN A 185 -36.41 -6.00 -11.71
CA ASN A 185 -34.96 -5.96 -11.90
C ASN A 185 -34.28 -5.17 -10.76
N VAL A 186 -33.65 -5.89 -9.83
CA VAL A 186 -32.78 -5.32 -8.78
C VAL A 186 -31.29 -5.41 -9.16
N VAL A 187 -31.00 -6.08 -10.29
CA VAL A 187 -29.63 -6.35 -10.79
C VAL A 187 -28.88 -5.05 -11.08
N GLY A 188 -29.53 -4.05 -11.66
CA GLY A 188 -28.87 -2.77 -11.98
C GLY A 188 -28.32 -2.05 -10.75
N ALA A 189 -29.14 -1.90 -9.69
CA ALA A 189 -28.71 -1.26 -8.44
C ALA A 189 -27.63 -2.09 -7.72
N TRP A 190 -27.72 -3.43 -7.81
CA TRP A 190 -26.70 -4.33 -7.25
C TRP A 190 -25.36 -4.22 -7.98
N ALA A 191 -25.38 -4.19 -9.32
CA ALA A 191 -24.18 -4.02 -10.13
C ALA A 191 -23.50 -2.68 -9.82
N LEU A 192 -24.27 -1.61 -9.59
CA LEU A 192 -23.72 -0.32 -9.15
C LEU A 192 -22.96 -0.46 -7.82
N LEU A 193 -23.48 -1.24 -6.87
CA LEU A 193 -22.80 -1.49 -5.59
C LEU A 193 -21.48 -2.25 -5.79
N ILE A 194 -21.45 -3.24 -6.69
CA ILE A 194 -20.23 -3.98 -7.09
C ILE A 194 -19.19 -3.00 -7.68
N PHE A 195 -19.59 -2.16 -8.63
CA PHE A 195 -18.68 -1.20 -9.26
C PHE A 195 -18.20 -0.12 -8.30
N CYS A 196 -19.07 0.39 -7.41
CA CYS A 196 -18.65 1.31 -6.36
C CYS A 196 -17.57 0.69 -5.45
N TYR A 197 -17.71 -0.59 -5.08
CA TYR A 197 -16.68 -1.29 -4.31
C TYR A 197 -15.37 -1.38 -5.09
N ALA A 198 -15.43 -1.83 -6.34
CA ALA A 198 -14.27 -1.99 -7.21
C ALA A 198 -13.50 -0.69 -7.48
N LEU A 199 -14.21 0.41 -7.73
CA LEU A 199 -13.60 1.70 -8.08
C LEU A 199 -13.03 2.43 -6.85
N LEU A 200 -13.72 2.38 -5.72
CA LEU A 200 -13.44 3.26 -4.59
C LEU A 200 -12.72 2.56 -3.45
N VAL A 201 -12.76 1.24 -3.34
CA VAL A 201 -12.06 0.51 -2.26
C VAL A 201 -10.69 0.02 -2.75
N PRO A 202 -9.57 0.53 -2.22
CA PRO A 202 -8.24 0.09 -2.62
C PRO A 202 -7.96 -1.31 -2.07
N ASN A 203 -8.08 -2.31 -2.94
CA ASN A 203 -7.77 -3.70 -2.62
C ASN A 203 -6.75 -4.27 -3.61
N ARG A 204 -5.98 -5.27 -3.15
CA ARG A 204 -5.25 -6.16 -4.05
C ARG A 204 -6.27 -6.98 -4.84
N TRP A 205 -5.98 -7.28 -6.11
CA TRP A 205 -6.89 -7.99 -7.01
C TRP A 205 -7.42 -9.31 -6.42
N ARG A 206 -6.58 -10.06 -5.69
CA ARG A 206 -6.99 -11.31 -5.01
C ARG A 206 -8.09 -11.08 -3.96
N ARG A 207 -7.94 -10.04 -3.13
CA ARG A 207 -8.96 -9.70 -2.12
C ARG A 207 -10.23 -9.18 -2.79
N ALA A 208 -10.08 -8.36 -3.83
CA ALA A 208 -11.21 -7.85 -4.59
C ALA A 208 -12.02 -8.99 -5.21
N ALA A 209 -11.36 -9.98 -5.81
CA ALA A 209 -12.02 -11.16 -6.40
C ALA A 209 -12.87 -11.93 -5.39
N VAL A 210 -12.38 -12.13 -4.15
CA VAL A 210 -13.15 -12.80 -3.09
C VAL A 210 -14.40 -11.99 -2.72
N VAL A 211 -14.26 -10.70 -2.43
CA VAL A 211 -15.39 -9.86 -1.98
C VAL A 211 -16.41 -9.67 -3.09
N LEU A 212 -15.94 -9.36 -4.31
CA LEU A 212 -16.81 -9.17 -5.48
C LEU A 212 -17.49 -10.49 -5.87
N GLY A 213 -16.83 -11.64 -5.73
CA GLY A 213 -17.43 -12.94 -5.94
C GLY A 213 -18.59 -13.22 -4.97
N VAL A 214 -18.40 -12.93 -3.68
CA VAL A 214 -19.48 -13.05 -2.68
C VAL A 214 -20.64 -12.10 -3.00
N MET A 215 -20.35 -10.84 -3.38
CA MET A 215 -21.38 -9.90 -3.80
C MET A 215 -22.13 -10.38 -5.05
N GLY A 216 -21.45 -10.95 -6.04
CA GLY A 216 -22.09 -11.49 -7.25
C GLY A 216 -22.93 -12.73 -7.00
N ALA A 217 -22.56 -13.56 -6.02
CA ALA A 217 -23.31 -14.76 -5.66
C ALA A 217 -24.62 -14.46 -4.92
N ALA A 218 -24.71 -13.33 -4.19
CA ALA A 218 -25.84 -13.06 -3.31
C ALA A 218 -27.20 -12.94 -4.03
N PRO A 219 -27.36 -12.20 -5.16
CA PRO A 219 -28.63 -12.16 -5.89
C PRO A 219 -29.05 -13.53 -6.44
N ILE A 220 -28.08 -14.36 -6.85
CA ILE A 220 -28.34 -15.72 -7.33
C ILE A 220 -28.81 -16.61 -6.18
N ALA A 221 -28.21 -16.48 -5.00
CA ALA A 221 -28.64 -17.18 -3.81
C ALA A 221 -30.07 -16.80 -3.40
N VAL A 222 -30.46 -15.52 -3.53
CA VAL A 222 -31.85 -15.07 -3.27
C VAL A 222 -32.84 -15.74 -4.22
N LEU A 223 -32.52 -15.83 -5.52
CA LEU A 223 -33.36 -16.52 -6.49
C LEU A 223 -33.49 -18.02 -6.16
N ALA A 224 -32.39 -18.68 -5.80
CA ALA A 224 -32.41 -20.08 -5.40
C ALA A 224 -33.26 -20.30 -4.15
N VAL A 225 -33.10 -19.46 -3.12
CA VAL A 225 -33.92 -19.53 -1.89
C VAL A 225 -35.40 -19.28 -2.21
N ALA A 226 -35.72 -18.30 -3.04
CA ALA A 226 -37.08 -18.02 -3.44
C ALA A 226 -37.72 -19.20 -4.19
N TYR A 227 -36.97 -19.85 -5.10
CA TYR A 227 -37.44 -21.02 -5.84
C TYR A 227 -37.89 -22.14 -4.89
N PHE A 228 -37.10 -22.47 -3.87
CA PHE A 228 -37.44 -23.54 -2.93
C PHE A 228 -38.48 -23.13 -1.87
N ARG A 229 -38.58 -21.85 -1.52
CA ARG A 229 -39.47 -21.37 -0.45
C ARG A 229 -40.85 -20.94 -0.92
N LEU A 230 -40.99 -20.55 -2.19
CA LEU A 230 -42.21 -19.98 -2.74
C LEU A 230 -42.72 -20.86 -3.89
N PRO A 231 -43.68 -21.78 -3.64
CA PRO A 231 -44.20 -22.68 -4.67
C PRO A 231 -44.76 -21.95 -5.89
N GLN A 232 -45.39 -20.80 -5.66
CA GLN A 232 -45.91 -19.92 -6.72
C GLN A 232 -44.78 -19.41 -7.63
N PHE A 233 -43.64 -19.01 -7.04
CA PHE A 233 -42.48 -18.55 -7.81
C PHE A 233 -41.86 -19.71 -8.61
N ALA A 234 -41.74 -20.89 -8.00
CA ALA A 234 -41.27 -22.09 -8.71
C ALA A 234 -42.14 -22.40 -9.94
N ALA A 235 -43.46 -22.39 -9.77
CA ALA A 235 -44.40 -22.56 -10.89
C ALA A 235 -44.21 -21.49 -11.98
N MET A 236 -43.97 -20.24 -11.58
CA MET A 236 -43.68 -19.13 -12.48
C MET A 236 -42.43 -19.35 -13.34
N THR A 237 -41.36 -19.92 -12.78
CA THR A 237 -40.13 -20.16 -13.54
C THR A 237 -40.28 -21.17 -14.68
N HIS A 238 -41.37 -21.95 -14.70
CA HIS A 238 -41.68 -22.88 -15.79
C HIS A 238 -42.49 -22.24 -16.94
N LEU A 239 -43.01 -21.02 -16.75
CA LEU A 239 -43.69 -20.29 -17.80
C LEU A 239 -42.68 -19.82 -18.87
N LYS A 240 -43.09 -19.79 -20.14
CA LYS A 240 -42.20 -19.45 -21.26
C LYS A 240 -41.66 -18.03 -21.14
N GLU A 241 -42.44 -17.12 -20.58
CA GLU A 241 -42.09 -15.71 -20.35
C GLU A 241 -40.91 -15.55 -19.39
N PHE A 242 -40.63 -16.54 -18.54
CA PHE A 242 -39.51 -16.53 -17.58
C PHE A 242 -38.41 -17.53 -17.92
N SER A 243 -38.50 -18.19 -19.08
CA SER A 243 -37.43 -19.06 -19.56
C SER A 243 -36.16 -18.23 -19.79
N GLY A 244 -35.10 -18.54 -19.02
CA GLY A 244 -33.84 -17.79 -19.08
C GLY A 244 -33.58 -16.81 -17.92
N LEU A 245 -34.54 -16.61 -17.00
CA LEU A 245 -34.37 -15.71 -15.84
C LEU A 245 -33.05 -15.96 -15.08
N LEU A 246 -32.78 -17.22 -14.73
CA LEU A 246 -31.57 -17.60 -14.01
C LEU A 246 -30.31 -17.32 -14.85
N THR A 247 -30.37 -17.64 -16.14
CA THR A 247 -29.28 -17.42 -17.09
C THR A 247 -28.95 -15.95 -17.22
N GLU A 248 -29.94 -15.07 -17.36
CA GLU A 248 -29.75 -13.62 -17.43
C GLU A 248 -29.12 -13.06 -16.16
N HIS A 249 -29.61 -13.46 -14.99
CA HIS A 249 -29.05 -13.01 -13.72
C HIS A 249 -27.63 -13.51 -13.51
N LEU A 250 -27.36 -14.78 -13.83
CA LEU A 250 -26.04 -15.37 -13.73
C LEU A 250 -25.06 -14.66 -14.67
N LEU A 251 -25.46 -14.42 -15.92
CA LEU A 251 -24.65 -13.73 -16.91
C LEU A 251 -24.34 -12.29 -16.48
N MET A 252 -25.35 -11.54 -16.03
CA MET A 252 -25.17 -10.16 -15.56
C MET A 252 -24.26 -10.08 -14.32
N MET A 253 -24.40 -11.00 -13.36
CA MET A 253 -23.51 -11.05 -12.20
C MET A 253 -22.09 -11.48 -12.57
N ALA A 254 -21.94 -12.48 -13.45
CA ALA A 254 -20.63 -12.93 -13.92
C ALA A 254 -19.89 -11.80 -14.65
N ILE A 255 -20.55 -11.12 -15.60
CA ILE A 255 -19.97 -9.97 -16.31
C ILE A 255 -19.63 -8.86 -15.32
N SER A 256 -20.53 -8.51 -14.40
CA SER A 256 -20.29 -7.45 -13.42
C SER A 256 -19.07 -7.74 -12.55
N VAL A 257 -18.93 -8.98 -12.05
CA VAL A 257 -17.79 -9.40 -11.22
C VAL A 257 -16.50 -9.42 -12.03
N VAL A 258 -16.50 -10.00 -13.24
CA VAL A 258 -15.31 -10.07 -14.10
C VAL A 258 -14.83 -8.67 -14.46
N VAL A 259 -15.73 -7.81 -14.96
CA VAL A 259 -15.39 -6.42 -15.31
C VAL A 259 -14.90 -5.65 -14.09
N ALA A 260 -15.52 -5.84 -12.92
CA ALA A 260 -15.08 -5.20 -11.68
C ALA A 260 -13.68 -5.67 -11.24
N VAL A 261 -13.38 -6.97 -11.30
CA VAL A 261 -12.07 -7.53 -10.94
C VAL A 261 -10.99 -7.07 -11.92
N VAL A 262 -11.26 -7.12 -13.22
CA VAL A 262 -10.36 -6.59 -14.26
C VAL A 262 -10.15 -5.09 -14.05
N GLY A 263 -11.22 -4.33 -13.79
CA GLY A 263 -11.13 -2.90 -13.49
C GLY A 263 -10.23 -2.59 -12.29
N VAL A 264 -10.33 -3.36 -11.20
CA VAL A 264 -9.42 -3.22 -10.05
C VAL A 264 -7.97 -3.49 -10.44
N HIS A 265 -7.73 -4.53 -11.25
CA HIS A 265 -6.38 -4.86 -11.72
C HIS A 265 -5.81 -3.76 -12.62
N SER A 266 -6.55 -3.33 -13.64
CA SER A 266 -6.14 -2.29 -14.59
C SER A 266 -5.91 -0.95 -13.90
N ILE A 267 -6.81 -0.52 -13.00
CA ILE A 267 -6.62 0.74 -12.24
C ILE A 267 -5.35 0.70 -11.40
N ASN A 268 -5.03 -0.46 -10.80
CA ASN A 268 -3.80 -0.60 -10.04
C ASN A 268 -2.55 -0.61 -10.95
N SER A 269 -2.60 -1.25 -12.12
CA SER A 269 -1.49 -1.22 -13.09
C SER A 269 -1.24 0.18 -13.62
N LEU A 270 -2.29 0.87 -14.09
CA LEU A 270 -2.21 2.22 -14.63
C LEU A 270 -1.67 3.22 -13.60
N ARG A 271 -2.04 3.08 -12.33
CA ARG A 271 -1.47 3.92 -11.25
C ARG A 271 0.02 3.68 -11.08
N HIS A 272 0.47 2.44 -11.19
CA HIS A 272 1.88 2.10 -11.09
C HIS A 272 2.66 2.62 -12.30
N GLU A 273 2.15 2.41 -13.51
CA GLU A 273 2.74 2.91 -14.76
C GLU A 273 2.81 4.44 -14.78
N ALA A 274 1.72 5.13 -14.42
CA ALA A 274 1.71 6.59 -14.32
C ALA A 274 2.71 7.12 -13.29
N PHE A 275 2.90 6.40 -12.19
CA PHE A 275 3.91 6.74 -11.20
C PHE A 275 5.33 6.53 -11.73
N VAL A 276 5.60 5.43 -12.44
CA VAL A 276 6.91 5.20 -13.07
C VAL A 276 7.18 6.21 -14.20
N ALA A 277 6.15 6.63 -14.93
CA ALA A 277 6.26 7.68 -15.93
C ALA A 277 6.45 9.09 -15.33
N LYS A 278 6.22 9.25 -14.01
CA LYS A 278 6.33 10.54 -13.32
C LYS A 278 7.77 11.04 -13.36
N GLN A 279 7.92 12.30 -13.74
CA GLN A 279 9.18 13.03 -13.62
C GLN A 279 9.27 13.64 -12.21
N LEU A 280 10.42 13.44 -11.56
CA LEU A 280 10.72 14.04 -10.26
C LEU A 280 11.86 15.03 -10.47
N GLY A 281 11.51 16.30 -10.67
CA GLY A 281 12.49 17.31 -11.12
C GLY A 281 13.13 16.90 -12.44
N GLN A 282 14.47 16.82 -12.48
CA GLN A 282 15.24 16.46 -13.68
C GLN A 282 15.38 14.94 -13.89
N TYR A 283 14.65 14.13 -13.15
CA TYR A 283 14.85 12.68 -13.13
C TYR A 283 13.62 11.92 -13.63
N ARG A 284 13.85 10.88 -14.43
CA ARG A 284 12.82 9.95 -14.89
C ARG A 284 12.94 8.63 -14.13
N LEU A 285 11.86 8.20 -13.46
CA LEU A 285 11.83 6.89 -12.82
C LEU A 285 11.84 5.77 -13.89
N LYS A 286 12.43 4.62 -13.55
CA LYS A 286 12.52 3.45 -14.44
C LYS A 286 11.96 2.19 -13.79
N LYS A 287 12.61 1.72 -12.71
CA LYS A 287 12.31 0.42 -12.10
C LYS A 287 12.28 0.53 -10.58
N LEU A 288 11.32 -0.10 -9.93
CA LEU A 288 11.33 -0.23 -8.47
C LEU A 288 12.49 -1.15 -8.04
N LEU A 289 13.37 -0.63 -7.19
CA LEU A 289 14.48 -1.38 -6.59
C LEU A 289 14.10 -1.96 -5.23
N GLY A 290 13.32 -1.22 -4.44
CA GLY A 290 12.88 -1.68 -3.13
C GLY A 290 11.73 -0.85 -2.58
N SER A 291 10.97 -1.44 -1.66
CA SER A 291 9.86 -0.76 -0.97
C SER A 291 9.98 -1.02 0.52
N GLY A 292 9.79 0.02 1.32
CA GLY A 292 9.89 -0.08 2.76
C GLY A 292 8.99 0.90 3.50
N GLY A 293 9.16 0.94 4.82
CA GLY A 293 8.35 1.74 5.72
C GLY A 293 8.28 3.22 5.32
N MET A 294 9.39 3.83 4.90
CA MET A 294 9.49 5.27 4.64
C MET A 294 9.13 5.68 3.22
N GLY A 295 9.09 4.74 2.28
CA GLY A 295 9.00 5.09 0.86
C GLY A 295 9.38 3.94 -0.04
N GLU A 296 9.51 4.27 -1.32
CA GLU A 296 9.91 3.37 -2.39
C GLU A 296 11.19 3.89 -3.03
N VAL A 297 12.13 3.01 -3.31
CA VAL A 297 13.40 3.33 -3.96
C VAL A 297 13.33 2.84 -5.40
N TYR A 298 13.59 3.74 -6.34
CA TYR A 298 13.53 3.47 -7.77
C TYR A 298 14.89 3.70 -8.40
N LEU A 299 15.25 2.84 -9.35
CA LEU A 299 16.22 3.18 -10.38
C LEU A 299 15.60 4.29 -11.22
N ALA A 300 16.36 5.36 -11.42
CA ALA A 300 16.00 6.50 -12.21
C ALA A 300 17.18 6.92 -13.09
N GLU A 301 16.92 7.82 -14.02
CA GLU A 301 17.93 8.42 -14.87
C GLU A 301 17.79 9.94 -14.85
N HIS A 302 18.90 10.64 -14.66
CA HIS A 302 18.95 12.09 -14.85
C HIS A 302 18.74 12.40 -16.34
N GLN A 303 17.74 13.19 -16.70
CA GLN A 303 17.31 13.33 -18.09
C GLN A 303 18.35 13.92 -19.02
N MET A 304 19.09 14.95 -18.57
CA MET A 304 20.13 15.60 -19.37
C MET A 304 21.43 14.80 -19.37
N MET A 305 21.95 14.41 -18.20
CA MET A 305 23.22 13.70 -18.07
C MET A 305 23.16 12.22 -18.45
N LYS A 306 21.96 11.63 -18.61
CA LYS A 306 21.75 10.20 -18.87
C LYS A 306 22.42 9.26 -17.86
N ARG A 307 22.72 9.76 -16.66
CA ARG A 307 23.36 8.99 -15.58
C ARG A 307 22.30 8.24 -14.75
N PRO A 308 22.50 6.94 -14.45
CA PRO A 308 21.64 6.20 -13.53
C PRO A 308 21.79 6.72 -12.10
N CYS A 309 20.70 6.74 -11.36
CA CYS A 309 20.66 7.11 -9.95
C CYS A 309 19.54 6.34 -9.23
N ALA A 310 19.62 6.26 -7.90
CA ALA A 310 18.55 5.75 -7.08
C ALA A 310 17.74 6.93 -6.52
N ILE A 311 16.42 6.88 -6.61
CA ILE A 311 15.54 7.91 -6.05
C ILE A 311 14.65 7.25 -5.01
N LYS A 312 14.76 7.72 -3.77
CA LYS A 312 13.83 7.33 -2.72
C LYS A 312 12.69 8.32 -2.70
N VAL A 313 11.53 7.87 -3.14
CA VAL A 313 10.29 8.63 -3.10
C VAL A 313 9.60 8.36 -1.78
N ILE A 314 9.34 9.44 -1.04
CA ILE A 314 8.61 9.39 0.21
C ILE A 314 7.14 9.35 -0.13
N ARG A 315 6.48 8.30 0.37
CA ARG A 315 5.04 8.08 0.23
C ARG A 315 4.28 9.39 0.54
N PRO A 316 3.39 9.87 -0.35
CA PRO A 316 2.65 11.12 -0.16
C PRO A 316 1.92 11.17 1.19
N GLU A 317 1.58 10.00 1.73
CA GLU A 317 0.91 9.86 3.01
C GLU A 317 1.81 10.22 4.21
N LYS A 318 3.14 10.16 4.08
CA LYS A 318 4.15 10.62 5.06
C LYS A 318 4.51 12.09 4.92
N ALA A 319 4.36 12.65 3.73
CA ALA A 319 4.67 14.04 3.40
C ALA A 319 3.68 15.05 4.01
N GLY A 320 2.51 14.57 4.48
CA GLY A 320 1.45 15.41 5.02
C GLY A 320 1.66 15.91 6.46
N ASP A 321 2.59 15.32 7.23
CA ASP A 321 2.95 15.78 8.57
C ASP A 321 4.20 16.70 8.50
N PRO A 322 4.05 18.01 8.77
CA PRO A 322 5.18 18.95 8.74
C PRO A 322 6.35 18.55 9.64
N LYS A 323 6.11 17.80 10.74
CA LYS A 323 7.19 17.35 11.64
C LYS A 323 8.00 16.21 11.02
N VAL A 324 7.34 15.25 10.37
CA VAL A 324 8.00 14.14 9.66
C VAL A 324 8.85 14.70 8.54
N LEU A 325 8.32 15.69 7.83
CA LEU A 325 9.01 16.34 6.75
C LEU A 325 10.27 17.09 7.22
N ALA A 326 10.14 17.96 8.23
CA ALA A 326 11.27 18.72 8.75
C ALA A 326 12.38 17.80 9.31
N ARG A 327 12.00 16.64 9.87
CA ARG A 327 12.95 15.61 10.28
C ARG A 327 13.65 14.98 9.08
N PHE A 328 12.91 14.64 8.03
CA PHE A 328 13.47 14.04 6.83
C PHE A 328 14.45 14.96 6.11
N GLU A 329 14.10 16.25 5.92
CA GLU A 329 15.01 17.23 5.33
C GLU A 329 16.31 17.37 6.14
N ARG A 330 16.21 17.32 7.47
CA ARG A 330 17.39 17.32 8.35
C ARG A 330 18.23 16.06 8.17
N GLU A 331 17.62 14.89 8.08
CA GLU A 331 18.32 13.62 7.85
C GLU A 331 19.03 13.62 6.49
N VAL A 332 18.36 14.02 5.41
CA VAL A 332 18.97 14.11 4.07
C VAL A 332 20.12 15.12 4.05
N ARG A 333 19.93 16.32 4.62
CA ARG A 333 20.99 17.34 4.67
C ARG A 333 22.18 16.92 5.53
N ALA A 334 21.95 16.14 6.58
CA ALA A 334 23.01 15.58 7.39
C ALA A 334 23.82 14.56 6.59
N THR A 335 23.15 13.59 5.96
CA THR A 335 23.81 12.56 5.16
C THR A 335 24.55 13.14 3.95
N ALA A 336 24.02 14.19 3.32
CA ALA A 336 24.66 14.86 2.19
C ALA A 336 26.00 15.58 2.53
N LYS A 337 26.39 15.63 3.81
CA LYS A 337 27.71 16.15 4.24
C LYS A 337 28.77 15.06 4.35
N LEU A 338 28.38 13.79 4.28
CA LEU A 338 29.31 12.68 4.23
C LEU A 338 29.96 12.65 2.84
N SER A 339 31.24 12.31 2.81
CA SER A 339 32.06 12.32 1.59
C SER A 339 32.95 11.09 1.49
N HIS A 340 32.88 10.19 2.48
CA HIS A 340 33.66 8.96 2.49
C HIS A 340 33.22 8.02 1.37
N TRP A 341 34.17 7.37 0.71
CA TRP A 341 33.89 6.50 -0.46
C TRP A 341 32.99 5.29 -0.14
N ASN A 342 32.91 4.89 1.15
CA ASN A 342 32.02 3.84 1.63
C ASN A 342 30.68 4.36 2.19
N SER A 343 30.39 5.65 2.02
CA SER A 343 29.08 6.25 2.30
C SER A 343 28.36 6.55 0.99
N ILE A 344 27.02 6.57 1.01
CA ILE A 344 26.24 6.81 -0.19
C ILE A 344 26.20 8.31 -0.51
N ASP A 345 26.52 8.68 -1.74
CA ASP A 345 26.41 10.06 -2.19
C ASP A 345 24.94 10.46 -2.41
N ILE A 346 24.55 11.60 -1.86
CA ILE A 346 23.26 12.24 -2.11
C ILE A 346 23.46 13.38 -3.12
N TYR A 347 22.80 13.27 -4.27
CA TYR A 347 22.93 14.23 -5.36
C TYR A 347 21.98 15.41 -5.21
N ASP A 348 20.74 15.15 -4.81
CA ASP A 348 19.68 16.18 -4.77
C ASP A 348 18.54 15.75 -3.84
N TYR A 349 17.69 16.70 -3.43
CA TYR A 349 16.41 16.43 -2.80
C TYR A 349 15.38 17.49 -3.19
N GLY A 350 14.12 17.07 -3.28
CA GLY A 350 13.08 17.96 -3.77
C GLY A 350 11.68 17.54 -3.38
N ARG A 351 10.75 18.37 -3.84
CA ARG A 351 9.31 18.19 -3.67
C ARG A 351 8.63 18.43 -5.01
N THR A 352 7.75 17.51 -5.41
CA THR A 352 6.89 17.69 -6.58
C THR A 352 5.71 18.60 -6.28
N ASP A 353 5.00 19.05 -7.33
CA ASP A 353 3.81 19.92 -7.21
C ASP A 353 2.67 19.27 -6.40
N ASP A 354 2.51 17.96 -6.50
CA ASP A 354 1.56 17.19 -5.67
C ASP A 354 2.06 16.92 -4.24
N GLY A 355 3.20 17.52 -3.88
CA GLY A 355 3.76 17.53 -2.54
C GLY A 355 4.59 16.30 -2.18
N THR A 356 4.89 15.42 -3.15
CA THR A 356 5.69 14.21 -2.94
C THR A 356 7.16 14.58 -2.72
N PHE A 357 7.73 14.17 -1.60
CA PHE A 357 9.15 14.37 -1.33
C PHE A 357 9.99 13.24 -1.91
N TYR A 358 11.17 13.58 -2.36
CA TYR A 358 12.14 12.61 -2.82
C TYR A 358 13.56 13.10 -2.56
N TYR A 359 14.51 12.17 -2.48
CA TYR A 359 15.92 12.48 -2.65
C TYR A 359 16.55 11.50 -3.62
N VAL A 360 17.60 11.99 -4.25
CA VAL A 360 18.36 11.34 -5.29
C VAL A 360 19.70 10.96 -4.69
N MET A 361 20.08 9.70 -4.84
CA MET A 361 21.32 9.15 -4.33
C MET A 361 22.01 8.31 -5.39
N GLU A 362 23.25 7.95 -5.12
CA GLU A 362 24.01 7.04 -5.95
C GLU A 362 23.24 5.73 -6.19
N PHE A 363 23.30 5.25 -7.44
CA PHE A 363 22.87 3.90 -7.75
C PHE A 363 24.07 2.96 -7.67
N LEU A 364 24.02 2.03 -6.73
CA LEU A 364 25.04 0.99 -6.55
C LEU A 364 24.57 -0.30 -7.25
N PRO A 365 25.11 -0.62 -8.45
CA PRO A 365 24.83 -1.91 -9.08
C PRO A 365 25.53 -3.03 -8.30
N GLY A 366 24.82 -4.14 -8.06
CA GLY A 366 25.36 -5.30 -7.37
C GLY A 366 24.46 -5.78 -6.24
N HIS A 367 25.05 -6.51 -5.30
CA HIS A 367 24.36 -7.15 -4.18
C HIS A 367 24.64 -6.44 -2.87
N ASN A 368 23.62 -6.33 -2.01
CA ASN A 368 23.84 -6.02 -0.60
C ASN A 368 24.45 -7.23 0.13
N LEU A 369 24.92 -7.03 1.36
CA LEU A 369 25.59 -8.10 2.11
C LEU A 369 24.65 -9.26 2.46
N GLY A 370 23.37 -8.97 2.69
CA GLY A 370 22.34 -9.98 2.91
C GLY A 370 22.19 -10.90 1.69
N GLU A 371 22.05 -10.33 0.50
CA GLU A 371 21.95 -11.08 -0.77
C GLU A 371 23.20 -11.92 -1.02
N LEU A 372 24.40 -11.41 -0.73
CA LEU A 372 25.64 -12.19 -0.84
C LEU A 372 25.64 -13.43 0.06
N VAL A 373 25.11 -13.29 1.28
CA VAL A 373 24.99 -14.41 2.23
C VAL A 373 23.90 -15.39 1.78
N GLU A 374 22.80 -14.91 1.22
CA GLU A 374 21.76 -15.78 0.66
C GLU A 374 22.26 -16.59 -0.53
N LEU A 375 23.05 -15.99 -1.42
CA LEU A 375 23.60 -16.68 -2.60
C LEU A 375 24.72 -17.67 -2.27
N HIS A 376 25.62 -17.31 -1.34
CA HIS A 376 26.87 -18.05 -1.11
C HIS A 376 26.96 -18.74 0.24
N GLY A 377 25.98 -18.54 1.12
CA GLY A 377 26.06 -18.96 2.51
C GLY A 377 27.04 -18.09 3.32
N PRO A 378 27.53 -18.59 4.47
CA PRO A 378 28.49 -17.87 5.29
C PRO A 378 29.75 -17.48 4.51
N LEU A 379 30.12 -16.20 4.56
CA LEU A 379 31.30 -15.69 3.86
C LEU A 379 32.59 -15.98 4.66
N PRO A 380 33.75 -16.19 3.99
CA PRO A 380 35.03 -16.37 4.67
C PRO A 380 35.37 -15.19 5.60
N ALA A 381 35.92 -15.49 6.78
CA ALA A 381 36.24 -14.49 7.81
C ALA A 381 37.08 -13.32 7.27
N ALA A 382 38.09 -13.60 6.45
CA ALA A 382 38.92 -12.57 5.84
C ALA A 382 38.11 -11.58 4.97
N ARG A 383 37.11 -12.06 4.23
CA ARG A 383 36.23 -11.23 3.40
C ARG A 383 35.31 -10.36 4.26
N ILE A 384 34.74 -10.91 5.34
CA ILE A 384 33.93 -10.14 6.28
C ILE A 384 34.74 -9.05 6.98
N VAL A 385 35.96 -9.36 7.43
CA VAL A 385 36.85 -8.36 8.05
C VAL A 385 37.15 -7.21 7.08
N HIS A 386 37.40 -7.52 5.81
CA HIS A 386 37.62 -6.51 4.78
C HIS A 386 36.40 -5.58 4.61
N LEU A 387 35.18 -6.13 4.52
CA LEU A 387 33.95 -5.34 4.40
C LEU A 387 33.65 -4.54 5.67
N MET A 388 33.86 -5.11 6.86
CA MET A 388 33.58 -4.44 8.12
C MET A 388 34.53 -3.26 8.38
N ARG A 389 35.79 -3.33 7.91
CA ARG A 389 36.70 -2.18 7.96
C ARG A 389 36.14 -0.99 7.18
N GLN A 390 35.69 -1.23 5.95
CA GLN A 390 35.07 -0.19 5.11
C GLN A 390 33.84 0.44 5.77
N VAL A 391 32.99 -0.38 6.40
CA VAL A 391 31.83 0.09 7.16
C VAL A 391 32.26 0.93 8.36
N CYS A 392 33.25 0.47 9.14
CA CYS A 392 33.77 1.22 10.28
C CYS A 392 34.36 2.58 9.88
N ASP A 393 35.09 2.63 8.76
CA ASP A 393 35.70 3.87 8.26
C ASP A 393 34.63 4.91 7.88
N ALA A 394 33.55 4.49 7.18
CA ALA A 394 32.41 5.37 6.90
C ALA A 394 31.66 5.83 8.16
N LEU A 395 31.50 4.94 9.15
CA LEU A 395 30.87 5.30 10.42
C LEU A 395 31.72 6.25 11.25
N ALA A 396 33.05 6.16 11.15
CA ALA A 396 33.96 7.08 11.81
C ALA A 396 33.73 8.51 11.30
N GLU A 397 33.69 8.73 9.98
CA GLU A 397 33.34 10.04 9.39
C GLU A 397 31.96 10.52 9.89
N ALA A 398 30.95 9.65 9.85
CA ALA A 398 29.61 10.00 10.32
C ALA A 398 29.60 10.43 11.80
N HIS A 399 30.33 9.70 12.67
CA HIS A 399 30.43 10.00 14.09
C HIS A 399 31.18 11.32 14.35
N GLU A 400 32.23 11.63 13.59
CA GLU A 400 32.94 12.91 13.66
C GLU A 400 32.03 14.09 13.32
N GLN A 401 31.07 13.88 12.43
CA GLN A 401 30.03 14.86 12.10
C GLN A 401 28.84 14.85 13.06
N GLY A 402 28.89 14.06 14.15
CA GLY A 402 27.83 13.95 15.16
C GLY A 402 26.60 13.19 14.68
N LEU A 403 26.71 12.40 13.61
CA LEU A 403 25.64 11.57 13.05
C LEU A 403 25.73 10.16 13.60
N ILE A 404 24.59 9.57 13.95
CA ILE A 404 24.52 8.17 14.39
C ILE A 404 23.55 7.45 13.46
N HIS A 405 24.00 6.41 12.77
CA HIS A 405 23.20 5.72 11.73
C HIS A 405 21.97 4.99 12.31
N ARG A 406 22.10 4.32 13.46
CA ARG A 406 21.02 3.65 14.23
C ARG A 406 20.28 2.47 13.55
N ASP A 407 20.59 2.13 12.30
CA ASP A 407 19.90 1.07 11.53
C ASP A 407 20.86 0.34 10.59
N ILE A 408 22.03 -0.02 11.10
CA ILE A 408 23.01 -0.80 10.34
C ILE A 408 22.56 -2.25 10.30
N LYS A 409 22.44 -2.80 9.10
CA LYS A 409 22.03 -4.18 8.85
C LYS A 409 22.64 -4.68 7.54
N PRO A 410 22.63 -6.00 7.28
CA PRO A 410 23.18 -6.56 6.03
C PRO A 410 22.46 -6.13 4.74
N ALA A 411 21.21 -5.64 4.84
CA ALA A 411 20.34 -5.31 3.72
C ALA A 411 20.32 -3.82 3.38
#